data_AF-A0A9W7VZ37-F1
#
_entry.id   AF-A0A9W7VZ37-F1
#
_cell.length_a   1.000
_cell.length_b   1.000
_cell.length_c   1.000
_cell.angle_alpha   90.00
_cell.angle_beta   90.00
_cell.angle_gamma   90.00
#
_symmetry.space_group_name_H-M   'P 1'
#
loop_
_entity.id
_entity.type
_entity.pdbx_description
1 polymer ?
#
loop_
_entity_poly.entity_id
_entity_poly.type
_entity_poly.pdbx_seq_one_letter_code
_entity_poly.pdbx_strand_id
1 'polypeptide(L)'
;MSSPATGGMAIGGAGYAYNPDNQAMNRETMTSDQAENARQKSAAVMEALRSGESGAADKAMGQSAGTGGASLGTWARLKNKLGKREPTMAADGRGLDDDDSVLFDHQPATHRTMFQFRIPSLPTWHALGGGGIRVPKPEVHDVEERPEKRARTLKHLLKANHINHSIIYNDLRFHNHTPHILGSAYIFGAQSEQLTEVYEAEGKHLEPWKDSPGEISKHDWRDFLGKRQYQRAYLDFFEDQLVSHGYDWQALLREFLLEGKEPLINNLIAGLGHPLIHLGYAQELSSRTVAIESLVLATCFYNDWHVFLDDPKYTKPSASPSDSLFTIVERIRHDKVFDGLFDRQGSDNIDTLLSNEEAAAKALEYWNQWDLKKPSEQFAESQKVAVALVVAAQGTDHAERSNKYDFFAVHLLTTSHAVRILLSWLPSKYHIPLVRQWWLFVVLVYIAQMRPTVNIDRIKLVELEGRDWKFVIDRALKGRYRTDAHYVKALRCMHEASKTWGDANQYYLKAAVKMAEEFDGWGGFGPREVPEEVHHGDGRLARRYSGQGGALGE
;
A
#
# COMPACT_ATOMS: atom_id res chain seq x y z
N MET A 1 -50.81 -38.92 36.01
CA MET A 1 -50.66 -40.32 35.55
C MET A 1 -49.36 -40.36 34.75
N SER A 2 -48.24 -40.62 35.43
CA SER A 2 -47.63 -41.96 35.65
C SER A 2 -46.73 -42.38 34.49
N SER A 3 -45.41 -42.32 34.72
CA SER A 3 -44.37 -43.07 33.99
C SER A 3 -44.57 -44.59 34.20
N PRO A 4 -43.87 -45.48 33.46
CA PRO A 4 -42.46 -45.78 33.77
C PRO A 4 -41.54 -46.07 32.56
N ALA A 5 -40.27 -46.21 32.91
CA ALA A 5 -39.08 -46.41 32.08
C ALA A 5 -38.78 -47.87 31.70
N THR A 6 -37.96 -48.04 30.66
CA THR A 6 -36.89 -49.06 30.44
C THR A 6 -36.03 -48.53 29.27
N GLY A 7 -34.69 -48.43 29.25
CA GLY A 7 -33.64 -49.25 29.85
C GLY A 7 -32.89 -49.99 28.74
N GLY A 8 -31.74 -49.49 28.28
CA GLY A 8 -30.89 -50.15 27.27
C GLY A 8 -29.58 -49.41 26.95
N MET A 9 -28.47 -49.90 27.48
CA MET A 9 -27.08 -49.48 27.22
C MET A 9 -26.49 -50.31 26.06
N ALA A 10 -25.79 -49.68 25.10
CA ALA A 10 -24.50 -50.16 24.54
C ALA A 10 -23.97 -49.26 23.38
N ILE A 11 -22.92 -48.50 23.70
CA ILE A 11 -21.64 -48.24 22.99
C ILE A 11 -21.59 -48.31 21.44
N GLY A 12 -21.22 -47.18 20.80
CA GLY A 12 -20.46 -47.19 19.54
C GLY A 12 -20.71 -46.00 18.60
N GLY A 13 -19.79 -45.02 18.58
CA GLY A 13 -19.70 -43.99 17.52
C GLY A 13 -19.52 -42.57 18.03
N ALA A 14 -18.26 -42.14 18.19
CA ALA A 14 -17.92 -40.75 18.50
C ALA A 14 -18.19 -39.84 17.28
N GLY A 15 -19.42 -39.38 17.16
CA GLY A 15 -19.78 -38.22 16.35
C GLY A 15 -19.48 -36.95 17.15
N TYR A 16 -18.68 -36.05 16.57
CA TYR A 16 -18.42 -34.73 17.14
C TYR A 16 -19.74 -33.96 17.26
N ALA A 17 -20.23 -33.85 18.50
CA ALA A 17 -21.30 -32.94 18.86
C ALA A 17 -20.77 -31.50 18.78
N TYR A 18 -21.56 -30.66 18.13
CA TYR A 18 -21.48 -29.20 18.09
C TYR A 18 -21.24 -28.63 19.50
N ASN A 19 -20.09 -27.97 19.71
CA ASN A 19 -19.82 -27.19 20.93
C ASN A 19 -20.20 -25.71 20.67
N PRO A 20 -21.26 -25.16 21.29
CA PRO A 20 -21.68 -23.80 21.08
C PRO A 20 -20.96 -22.83 22.03
N ASP A 21 -19.62 -22.84 22.03
CA ASP A 21 -18.81 -21.79 22.67
C ASP A 21 -18.39 -20.77 21.60
N ASN A 22 -19.39 -20.13 21.00
CA ASN A 22 -19.21 -18.96 20.17
C ASN A 22 -19.11 -17.73 21.09
N GLN A 23 -17.94 -17.50 21.69
CA GLN A 23 -17.63 -16.25 22.39
C GLN A 23 -17.08 -15.15 21.45
N ALA A 24 -17.30 -15.25 20.14
CA ALA A 24 -17.02 -14.17 19.19
C ALA A 24 -18.19 -13.18 19.02
N MET A 25 -19.18 -13.18 19.92
CA MET A 25 -20.28 -12.19 19.94
C MET A 25 -20.63 -11.75 21.37
N ASN A 26 -19.63 -11.53 22.22
CA ASN A 26 -19.86 -10.93 23.53
C ASN A 26 -19.39 -9.46 23.53
N ARG A 27 -20.34 -8.54 23.70
CA ARG A 27 -20.15 -7.07 23.81
C ARG A 27 -19.23 -6.65 24.98
N GLU A 28 -18.79 -7.59 25.81
CA GLU A 28 -17.98 -7.35 27.01
C GLU A 28 -16.54 -7.91 26.94
N THR A 29 -16.08 -8.51 25.82
CA THR A 29 -14.79 -9.26 25.83
C THR A 29 -13.68 -8.81 24.88
N MET A 30 -13.80 -7.64 24.26
CA MET A 30 -12.61 -6.86 23.89
C MET A 30 -12.51 -5.62 24.79
N THR A 31 -12.12 -5.85 26.04
CA THR A 31 -11.88 -4.75 26.99
C THR A 31 -10.54 -4.08 26.69
N SER A 32 -10.42 -2.81 27.07
CA SER A 32 -9.18 -2.02 27.08
C SER A 32 -7.96 -2.77 27.61
N ASP A 33 -8.17 -3.80 28.44
CA ASP A 33 -7.13 -4.61 29.07
C ASP A 33 -6.38 -5.52 28.09
N GLN A 34 -7.02 -5.99 27.01
CA GLN A 34 -6.33 -6.77 25.97
C GLN A 34 -5.39 -5.88 25.15
N ALA A 35 -5.83 -4.66 24.82
CA ALA A 35 -5.00 -3.66 24.17
C ALA A 35 -3.85 -3.21 25.08
N GLU A 36 -4.11 -3.01 26.37
CA GLU A 36 -3.08 -2.65 27.35
C GLU A 36 -2.03 -3.76 27.53
N ASN A 37 -2.47 -5.02 27.61
CA ASN A 37 -1.57 -6.17 27.63
C ASN A 37 -0.75 -6.28 26.34
N ALA A 38 -1.32 -5.97 25.18
CA ALA A 38 -0.59 -5.94 23.91
C ALA A 38 0.46 -4.81 23.89
N ARG A 39 0.12 -3.61 24.39
CA ARG A 39 1.06 -2.48 24.54
C ARG A 39 2.21 -2.80 25.49
N GLN A 40 1.92 -3.39 26.65
CA GLN A 40 2.95 -3.82 27.60
C GLN A 40 3.89 -4.88 27.01
N LYS A 41 3.34 -5.86 26.26
CA LYS A 41 4.14 -6.84 25.53
C LYS A 41 5.01 -6.19 24.46
N SER A 42 4.46 -5.24 23.70
CA SER A 42 5.23 -4.51 22.71
C SER A 42 6.36 -3.70 23.35
N ALA A 43 6.10 -3.03 24.48
CA ALA A 43 7.13 -2.33 25.25
C ALA A 43 8.24 -3.30 25.74
N ALA A 44 7.87 -4.50 26.20
CA ALA A 44 8.83 -5.53 26.60
C ALA A 44 9.66 -6.05 25.40
N VAL A 45 9.05 -6.18 24.22
CA VAL A 45 9.75 -6.53 22.97
C VAL A 45 10.72 -5.43 22.56
N MET A 46 10.30 -4.16 22.65
CA MET A 46 11.16 -3.01 22.36
C MET A 46 12.35 -2.93 23.33
N GLU A 47 12.13 -3.21 24.61
CA GLU A 47 13.20 -3.30 25.60
C GLU A 47 14.16 -4.46 25.30
N ALA A 48 13.62 -5.61 24.93
CA ALA A 48 14.42 -6.76 24.51
C ALA A 48 15.21 -6.48 23.23
N LEU A 49 14.65 -5.77 22.26
CA LEU A 49 15.37 -5.32 21.06
C LEU A 49 16.51 -4.36 21.42
N ARG A 50 16.27 -3.41 22.34
CA ARG A 50 17.28 -2.46 22.84
C ARG A 50 18.41 -3.14 23.61
N SER A 51 18.12 -4.22 24.34
CA SER A 51 19.14 -5.01 25.05
C SER A 51 20.12 -5.73 24.10
N GLY A 52 19.73 -5.96 22.85
CA GLY A 52 20.54 -6.68 21.87
C GLY A 52 20.68 -8.19 22.11
N GLU A 53 20.03 -8.75 23.13
CA GLU A 53 20.09 -10.17 23.46
C GLU A 53 19.40 -11.05 22.39
N SER A 54 20.14 -12.02 21.85
CA SER A 54 19.63 -12.92 20.81
C SER A 54 18.47 -13.78 21.35
N GLY A 55 17.30 -13.68 20.70
CA GLY A 55 16.10 -14.43 21.05
C GLY A 55 15.30 -13.87 22.23
N ALA A 56 15.71 -12.76 22.85
CA ALA A 56 14.95 -12.11 23.93
C ALA A 56 13.63 -11.53 23.42
N ALA A 57 13.65 -10.85 22.26
CA ALA A 57 12.44 -10.36 21.60
C ALA A 57 11.48 -11.50 21.19
N ASP A 58 12.02 -12.61 20.67
CA ASP A 58 11.23 -13.79 20.30
C ASP A 58 10.60 -14.46 21.55
N LYS A 59 11.32 -14.49 22.68
CA LYS A 59 10.79 -14.96 23.97
C LYS A 59 9.72 -14.02 24.54
N ALA A 60 9.91 -12.71 24.47
CA ALA A 60 8.93 -11.72 24.89
C ALA A 60 7.62 -11.84 24.08
N MET A 61 7.72 -12.18 22.80
CA MET A 61 6.57 -12.51 21.95
C MET A 61 5.95 -13.89 22.27
N GLY A 62 6.75 -14.86 22.72
CA GLY A 62 6.34 -16.25 22.94
C GLY A 62 5.74 -16.58 24.31
N GLN A 63 5.80 -15.69 25.30
CA GLN A 63 5.19 -15.92 26.61
C GLN A 63 3.67 -15.70 26.58
N SER A 64 2.92 -16.73 26.16
CA SER A 64 1.48 -16.82 26.39
C SER A 64 1.23 -17.31 27.83
N ALA A 65 0.92 -16.39 28.75
CA ALA A 65 0.10 -16.72 29.92
C ALA A 65 -1.37 -16.54 29.51
N GLY A 66 -2.20 -17.55 29.78
CA GLY A 66 -3.36 -17.90 28.98
C GLY A 66 -4.57 -16.96 29.04
N THR A 67 -5.17 -16.76 27.87
CA THR A 67 -6.62 -16.85 27.61
C THR A 67 -6.81 -17.28 26.15
N GLY A 68 -7.48 -18.42 25.95
CA GLY A 68 -8.05 -18.97 24.71
C GLY A 68 -7.43 -18.63 23.34
N GLY A 69 -6.69 -19.57 22.76
CA GLY A 69 -6.29 -19.55 21.34
C GLY A 69 -5.10 -20.47 21.10
N ALA A 70 -5.29 -21.56 20.36
CA ALA A 70 -4.35 -22.68 20.26
C ALA A 70 -2.91 -22.25 19.88
N SER A 71 -1.97 -22.47 20.80
CA SER A 71 -0.55 -22.19 20.59
C SER A 71 0.20 -23.38 19.97
N LEU A 72 1.29 -23.07 19.26
CA LEU A 72 2.21 -23.95 18.53
C LEU A 72 2.85 -25.11 19.35
N GLY A 73 2.50 -25.30 20.62
CA GLY A 73 2.99 -26.38 21.48
C GLY A 73 2.40 -27.77 21.19
N THR A 74 1.25 -27.85 20.51
CA THR A 74 0.55 -29.13 20.25
C THR A 74 1.19 -29.94 19.12
N TRP A 75 1.93 -29.29 18.21
CA TRP A 75 2.55 -29.94 17.05
C TRP A 75 3.85 -30.69 17.37
N ALA A 76 4.57 -30.29 18.43
CA ALA A 76 5.78 -30.99 18.87
C ALA A 76 5.49 -32.36 19.50
N ARG A 77 4.29 -32.56 20.06
CA ARG A 77 3.85 -33.87 20.60
C ARG A 77 3.29 -34.82 19.55
N LEU A 78 2.86 -34.30 18.38
CA LEU A 78 2.33 -35.13 17.29
C LEU A 78 3.45 -35.75 16.43
N LYS A 79 4.58 -35.07 16.24
CA LYS A 79 5.76 -35.61 15.53
C LYS A 79 6.39 -36.83 16.23
N ASN A 80 6.36 -36.89 17.57
CA ASN A 80 6.88 -38.02 18.33
C ASN A 80 5.98 -39.28 18.32
N LYS A 81 4.73 -39.18 17.82
CA LYS A 81 3.82 -40.34 17.69
C LYS A 81 3.73 -40.93 16.28
N LEU A 82 4.33 -40.30 15.27
CA LEU A 82 4.32 -40.77 13.88
C LEU A 82 5.69 -41.25 13.38
N GLY A 83 6.75 -41.09 14.16
CA GLY A 83 8.08 -41.64 13.86
C GLY A 83 8.21 -43.09 14.32
N LYS A 84 7.65 -44.04 13.56
CA LYS A 84 8.10 -45.45 13.47
C LYS A 84 7.15 -46.23 12.56
N ARG A 85 7.45 -46.29 11.26
CA ARG A 85 7.19 -47.45 10.39
C ARG A 85 7.83 -47.24 9.02
N GLU A 86 8.89 -47.99 8.80
CA GLU A 86 9.36 -48.51 7.51
C GLU A 86 9.63 -50.02 7.73
N PRO A 87 9.80 -50.87 6.70
CA PRO A 87 9.85 -50.62 5.24
C PRO A 87 8.97 -51.61 4.42
N THR A 88 8.85 -51.41 3.09
CA THR A 88 9.41 -52.30 2.04
C THR A 88 9.04 -51.85 0.62
N MET A 89 10.02 -51.97 -0.28
CA MET A 89 9.99 -51.68 -1.70
C MET A 89 9.15 -52.69 -2.51
N ALA A 90 8.61 -52.25 -3.66
CA ALA A 90 8.77 -52.94 -4.95
C ALA A 90 8.36 -52.01 -6.09
N ALA A 91 9.18 -51.98 -7.13
CA ALA A 91 8.95 -51.32 -8.40
C ALA A 91 7.99 -52.13 -9.29
N ASP A 92 7.20 -51.46 -10.13
CA ASP A 92 7.25 -51.75 -11.57
C ASP A 92 6.57 -50.66 -12.41
N GLY A 93 7.14 -50.39 -13.58
CA GLY A 93 6.60 -49.48 -14.57
C GLY A 93 5.76 -50.18 -15.64
N ARG A 94 4.99 -49.38 -16.38
CA ARG A 94 4.74 -49.46 -17.84
C ARG A 94 3.64 -48.46 -18.21
N GLY A 95 3.83 -47.76 -19.33
CA GLY A 95 2.86 -46.83 -19.89
C GLY A 95 2.04 -47.42 -21.04
N LEU A 96 1.55 -46.48 -21.84
CA LEU A 96 0.90 -46.55 -23.16
C LEU A 96 -0.64 -46.43 -23.19
N ASP A 97 -1.04 -45.28 -23.75
CA ASP A 97 -1.89 -45.06 -24.93
C ASP A 97 -3.42 -45.24 -24.90
N ASP A 98 -4.04 -44.14 -25.33
CA ASP A 98 -5.10 -43.94 -26.34
C ASP A 98 -6.56 -44.39 -26.14
N ASP A 99 -7.41 -43.35 -26.27
CA ASP A 99 -8.61 -43.19 -27.11
C ASP A 99 -9.73 -44.25 -27.06
N ASP A 100 -10.94 -43.82 -26.68
CA ASP A 100 -12.07 -43.90 -27.61
C ASP A 100 -13.31 -43.17 -27.09
N SER A 101 -13.96 -42.50 -28.03
CA SER A 101 -15.27 -41.87 -27.94
C SER A 101 -16.34 -42.84 -28.45
N VAL A 102 -17.62 -42.64 -28.06
CA VAL A 102 -18.82 -42.68 -28.93
C VAL A 102 -20.12 -42.70 -28.09
N LEU A 103 -20.91 -41.65 -28.35
CA LEU A 103 -22.38 -41.43 -28.34
C LEU A 103 -23.34 -42.58 -28.01
N PHE A 104 -24.44 -42.25 -27.31
CA PHE A 104 -25.82 -42.38 -27.82
C PHE A 104 -26.80 -41.44 -27.08
N ASP A 105 -27.87 -41.13 -27.81
CA ASP A 105 -28.78 -39.99 -27.73
C ASP A 105 -30.16 -40.38 -27.17
N HIS A 106 -30.88 -39.44 -26.53
CA HIS A 106 -32.33 -39.15 -26.71
C HIS A 106 -33.00 -38.34 -25.57
N GLN A 107 -33.74 -37.34 -26.02
CA GLN A 107 -34.55 -36.32 -25.33
C GLN A 107 -36.01 -36.85 -25.09
N PRO A 108 -36.93 -36.14 -24.36
CA PRO A 108 -37.55 -34.94 -24.90
C PRO A 108 -37.92 -33.81 -23.90
N ALA A 109 -38.34 -32.69 -24.50
CA ALA A 109 -38.48 -31.34 -23.98
C ALA A 109 -39.75 -31.05 -23.14
N THR A 110 -39.66 -30.02 -22.29
CA THR A 110 -40.81 -29.20 -21.86
C THR A 110 -40.49 -27.71 -22.02
N HIS A 111 -41.41 -26.99 -22.66
CA HIS A 111 -41.32 -25.57 -23.00
C HIS A 111 -41.44 -24.67 -21.77
N ARG A 112 -40.54 -23.70 -21.62
CA ARG A 112 -40.77 -22.48 -20.82
C ARG A 112 -40.25 -21.26 -21.56
N THR A 113 -41.18 -20.41 -21.94
CA THR A 113 -40.97 -19.14 -22.63
C THR A 113 -40.22 -18.17 -21.71
N MET A 114 -38.98 -17.81 -22.06
CA MET A 114 -38.25 -16.71 -21.41
C MET A 114 -38.23 -15.49 -22.33
N PHE A 115 -38.74 -14.37 -21.82
CA PHE A 115 -38.55 -13.04 -22.41
C PHE A 115 -37.06 -12.69 -22.44
N GLN A 116 -36.52 -12.55 -23.65
CA GLN A 116 -35.12 -12.21 -23.86
C GLN A 116 -34.98 -10.68 -23.89
N PHE A 117 -34.60 -10.08 -22.76
CA PHE A 117 -34.12 -8.70 -22.74
C PHE A 117 -32.77 -8.64 -23.48
N ARG A 118 -32.76 -7.95 -24.62
CA ARG A 118 -31.57 -7.71 -25.42
C ARG A 118 -30.77 -6.57 -24.77
N ILE A 119 -29.81 -6.93 -23.92
CA ILE A 119 -28.82 -5.98 -23.41
C ILE A 119 -27.97 -5.51 -24.61
N PRO A 120 -27.80 -4.20 -24.86
CA PRO A 120 -26.92 -3.72 -25.91
C PRO A 120 -25.50 -4.22 -25.62
N SER A 121 -24.88 -4.88 -26.58
CA SER A 121 -23.48 -5.28 -26.52
C SER A 121 -22.62 -4.04 -26.30
N LEU A 122 -21.94 -3.98 -25.15
CA LEU A 122 -20.89 -3.01 -24.88
C LEU A 122 -19.82 -3.13 -25.97
N PRO A 123 -19.21 -2.03 -26.44
CA PRO A 123 -18.08 -2.11 -27.33
C PRO A 123 -16.90 -2.73 -26.57
N THR A 124 -16.69 -4.02 -26.79
CA THR A 124 -15.46 -4.71 -26.41
C THR A 124 -14.35 -4.10 -27.23
N TRP A 125 -13.58 -3.20 -26.61
CA TRP A 125 -12.23 -2.91 -27.07
C TRP A 125 -11.52 -4.25 -27.20
N HIS A 126 -11.06 -4.53 -28.42
CA HIS A 126 -10.23 -5.69 -28.68
C HIS A 126 -9.18 -5.78 -27.58
N ALA A 127 -9.20 -6.90 -26.85
CA ALA A 127 -8.03 -7.35 -26.12
C ALA A 127 -6.86 -7.27 -27.10
N LEU A 128 -5.98 -6.28 -26.89
CA LEU A 128 -4.63 -6.36 -27.43
C LEU A 128 -4.13 -7.74 -27.00
N GLY A 129 -3.81 -8.57 -27.99
CA GLY A 129 -3.53 -9.98 -27.79
C GLY A 129 -2.60 -10.22 -26.60
N GLY A 130 -3.01 -11.16 -25.73
CA GLY A 130 -2.23 -11.79 -24.67
C GLY A 130 -0.88 -11.17 -24.29
N GLY A 131 -0.91 -10.12 -23.47
CA GLY A 131 0.29 -9.68 -22.76
C GLY A 131 0.01 -8.48 -21.86
N GLY A 132 -0.08 -8.70 -20.55
CA GLY A 132 -0.02 -7.61 -19.58
C GLY A 132 1.32 -6.86 -19.65
N ILE A 133 1.42 -5.73 -18.93
CA ILE A 133 2.70 -5.02 -18.76
C ILE A 133 3.74 -5.98 -18.19
N ARG A 134 4.85 -6.18 -18.91
CA ARG A 134 5.95 -7.05 -18.49
C ARG A 134 6.97 -6.23 -17.73
N VAL A 135 7.12 -6.53 -16.45
CA VAL A 135 8.08 -5.88 -15.55
C VAL A 135 8.91 -6.99 -14.90
N PRO A 136 10.24 -6.82 -14.73
CA PRO A 136 11.02 -7.72 -13.90
C PRO A 136 10.40 -7.86 -12.51
N LYS A 137 10.32 -9.10 -11.99
CA LYS A 137 9.82 -9.32 -10.62
C LYS A 137 10.74 -8.61 -9.63
N PRO A 138 10.19 -7.85 -8.66
CA PRO A 138 11.00 -7.26 -7.61
C PRO A 138 11.59 -8.34 -6.71
N GLU A 139 12.69 -8.01 -6.02
CA GLU A 139 13.18 -8.84 -4.93
C GLU A 139 12.14 -8.82 -3.80
N VAL A 140 11.73 -10.01 -3.34
CA VAL A 140 10.83 -10.15 -2.19
C VAL A 140 11.66 -10.45 -0.95
N HIS A 141 11.55 -9.58 0.03
CA HIS A 141 12.22 -9.69 1.31
C HIS A 141 11.29 -10.34 2.31
N ASP A 142 11.32 -11.67 2.43
CA ASP A 142 10.47 -12.40 3.38
C ASP A 142 10.87 -12.15 4.85
N VAL A 143 10.45 -11.02 5.41
CA VAL A 143 10.82 -10.63 6.78
C VAL A 143 10.09 -11.44 7.85
N GLU A 144 9.02 -12.13 7.49
CA GLU A 144 8.23 -12.95 8.41
C GLU A 144 8.96 -14.25 8.76
N GLU A 145 9.66 -14.87 7.80
CA GLU A 145 10.30 -16.18 7.99
C GLU A 145 11.83 -16.12 8.05
N ARG A 146 12.48 -15.03 7.61
CA ARG A 146 13.95 -14.92 7.59
C ARG A 146 14.56 -14.97 9.01
N PRO A 147 15.55 -15.87 9.25
CA PRO A 147 16.16 -16.04 10.56
C PRO A 147 17.32 -15.06 10.83
N GLU A 148 17.63 -14.11 9.94
CA GLU A 148 18.70 -13.13 10.17
C GLU A 148 18.28 -12.03 11.16
N LYS A 149 19.21 -11.59 12.04
CA LYS A 149 18.94 -10.58 13.09
C LYS A 149 18.23 -9.35 12.52
N ARG A 150 18.72 -8.81 11.39
CA ARG A 150 18.17 -7.61 10.75
C ARG A 150 16.71 -7.80 10.31
N ALA A 151 16.36 -8.93 9.70
CA ALA A 151 14.99 -9.20 9.26
C ALA A 151 14.05 -9.38 10.47
N ARG A 152 14.49 -10.08 11.52
CA ARG A 152 13.74 -10.17 12.78
C ARG A 152 13.50 -8.81 13.42
N THR A 153 14.53 -7.94 13.45
CA THR A 153 14.38 -6.57 13.95
C THR A 153 13.29 -5.84 13.17
N LEU A 154 13.35 -5.85 11.83
CA LEU A 154 12.32 -5.22 11.01
C LEU A 154 10.91 -5.80 11.30
N LYS A 155 10.77 -7.12 11.32
CA LYS A 155 9.50 -7.80 11.65
C LYS A 155 8.94 -7.33 12.99
N HIS A 156 9.77 -7.29 14.03
CA HIS A 156 9.34 -6.90 15.38
C HIS A 156 8.98 -5.43 15.47
N LEU A 157 9.71 -4.53 14.78
CA LEU A 157 9.38 -3.11 14.72
C LEU A 157 8.07 -2.86 13.95
N LEU A 158 7.82 -3.57 12.85
CA LEU A 158 6.54 -3.51 12.12
C LEU A 158 5.38 -3.96 13.01
N LYS A 159 5.55 -5.06 13.76
CA LYS A 159 4.53 -5.52 14.73
C LYS A 159 4.33 -4.56 15.87
N ALA A 160 5.41 -3.99 16.41
CA ALA A 160 5.32 -2.98 17.46
C ALA A 160 4.56 -1.74 16.97
N ASN A 161 4.83 -1.28 15.74
CA ASN A 161 4.07 -0.18 15.14
C ASN A 161 2.58 -0.52 15.06
N HIS A 162 2.26 -1.69 14.50
CA HIS A 162 0.90 -2.17 14.31
C HIS A 162 0.09 -2.23 15.61
N ILE A 163 0.72 -2.67 16.70
CA ILE A 163 0.08 -2.80 18.01
C ILE A 163 -0.08 -1.43 18.69
N ASN A 164 0.93 -0.57 18.59
CA ASN A 164 0.99 0.63 19.43
C ASN A 164 0.38 1.87 18.78
N HIS A 165 0.39 1.97 17.45
CA HIS A 165 0.07 3.21 16.74
C HIS A 165 -1.07 3.03 15.75
N SER A 166 -1.95 4.02 15.66
CA SER A 166 -2.98 4.06 14.63
C SER A 166 -2.36 4.18 13.23
N ILE A 167 -3.07 3.70 12.21
CA ILE A 167 -2.65 3.82 10.81
C ILE A 167 -2.89 5.24 10.30
N ILE A 168 -3.94 5.90 10.80
CA ILE A 168 -4.29 7.28 10.50
C ILE A 168 -4.22 8.09 11.81
N TYR A 169 -3.48 9.19 11.81
CA TYR A 169 -3.26 10.05 12.97
C TYR A 169 -3.50 11.53 12.61
N ASN A 170 -3.34 12.42 13.59
CA ASN A 170 -3.56 13.87 13.47
C ASN A 170 -4.96 14.16 12.95
N ASP A 171 -5.95 13.86 13.78
CA ASP A 171 -7.38 14.01 13.46
C ASP A 171 -7.80 13.28 12.18
N LEU A 172 -7.29 12.05 12.01
CA LEU A 172 -7.60 11.17 10.88
C LEU A 172 -7.20 11.78 9.51
N ARG A 173 -6.17 12.63 9.50
CA ARG A 173 -5.68 13.31 8.29
C ARG A 173 -4.41 12.68 7.73
N PHE A 174 -3.47 12.28 8.59
CA PHE A 174 -2.15 11.83 8.17
C PHE A 174 -1.97 10.32 8.31
N HIS A 175 -1.03 9.78 7.54
CA HIS A 175 -0.79 8.33 7.42
C HIS A 175 0.47 7.94 8.19
N ASN A 176 0.43 6.85 8.94
CA ASN A 176 1.60 6.31 9.62
C ASN A 176 2.62 5.79 8.60
N HIS A 177 3.79 6.43 8.51
CA HIS A 177 4.83 6.09 7.53
C HIS A 177 5.85 5.06 8.03
N THR A 178 5.72 4.58 9.27
CA THR A 178 6.67 3.66 9.88
C THR A 178 6.98 2.44 9.00
N PRO A 179 5.98 1.75 8.39
CA PRO A 179 6.27 0.64 7.50
C PRO A 179 7.11 1.04 6.29
N HIS A 180 6.90 2.25 5.77
CA HIS A 180 7.58 2.72 4.56
C HIS A 180 9.04 3.06 4.81
N ILE A 181 9.32 3.81 5.88
CA ILE A 181 10.69 4.22 6.20
C ILE A 181 11.52 3.04 6.70
N LEU A 182 10.95 2.17 7.53
CA LEU A 182 11.62 0.94 7.96
C LEU A 182 11.90 0.01 6.78
N GLY A 183 10.90 -0.21 5.92
CA GLY A 183 11.08 -0.99 4.69
C GLY A 183 12.15 -0.40 3.78
N SER A 184 12.14 0.93 3.58
CA SER A 184 13.12 1.60 2.74
C SER A 184 14.54 1.49 3.29
N ALA A 185 14.72 1.79 4.58
CA ALA A 185 16.00 1.71 5.25
C ALA A 185 16.56 0.28 5.25
N TYR A 186 15.71 -0.71 5.52
CA TYR A 186 16.08 -2.13 5.47
C TYR A 186 16.60 -2.55 4.10
N ILE A 187 15.88 -2.18 3.02
CA ILE A 187 16.25 -2.52 1.64
C ILE A 187 17.56 -1.83 1.24
N PHE A 188 17.80 -0.62 1.73
CA PHE A 188 19.09 0.07 1.61
C PHE A 188 20.21 -0.50 2.49
N GLY A 189 19.91 -1.47 3.34
CA GLY A 189 20.90 -2.21 4.11
C GLY A 189 21.15 -1.70 5.53
N ALA A 190 20.25 -0.89 6.08
CA ALA A 190 20.33 -0.40 7.46
C ALA A 190 20.57 -1.54 8.47
N GLN A 191 21.44 -1.33 9.44
CA GLN A 191 21.66 -2.28 10.53
C GLN A 191 20.49 -2.27 11.53
N SER A 192 20.45 -3.27 12.43
CA SER A 192 19.33 -3.39 13.39
C SER A 192 19.20 -2.16 14.29
N GLU A 193 20.33 -1.58 14.65
CA GLU A 193 20.43 -0.39 15.48
C GLU A 193 19.87 0.83 14.74
N GLN A 194 20.20 1.00 13.45
CA GLN A 194 19.64 2.06 12.61
C GLN A 194 18.13 1.91 12.39
N LEU A 195 17.63 0.68 12.22
CA LEU A 195 16.19 0.43 12.11
C LEU A 195 15.45 0.81 13.40
N THR A 196 16.05 0.51 14.56
CA THR A 196 15.50 0.89 15.86
C THR A 196 15.49 2.41 16.02
N GLU A 197 16.57 3.10 15.66
CA GLU A 197 16.62 4.57 15.65
C GLU A 197 15.54 5.19 14.76
N VAL A 198 15.32 4.62 13.56
CA VAL A 198 14.28 5.07 12.64
C VAL A 198 12.89 4.89 13.25
N TYR A 199 12.59 3.73 13.84
CA TYR A 199 11.32 3.48 14.51
C TYR A 199 11.08 4.43 15.68
N GLU A 200 12.09 4.64 16.53
CA GLU A 200 11.98 5.54 17.68
C GLU A 200 11.81 7.00 17.25
N ALA A 201 12.41 7.41 16.12
CA ALA A 201 12.25 8.76 15.58
C ALA A 201 10.83 8.97 15.02
N GLU A 202 10.34 8.03 14.20
CA GLU A 202 9.00 8.10 13.60
C GLU A 202 7.89 7.99 14.65
N GLY A 203 8.03 7.05 15.60
CA GLY A 203 7.04 6.76 16.64
C GLY A 203 6.72 7.92 17.57
N LYS A 204 7.63 8.89 17.74
CA LYS A 204 7.40 10.10 18.58
C LYS A 204 6.24 10.97 18.12
N HIS A 205 5.83 10.85 16.86
CA HIS A 205 4.81 11.69 16.24
C HIS A 205 3.49 10.96 16.00
N LEU A 206 3.43 9.67 16.35
CA LEU A 206 2.27 8.84 16.10
C LEU A 206 1.35 8.81 17.32
N GLU A 207 0.07 8.62 17.05
CA GLU A 207 -0.96 8.48 18.07
C GLU A 207 -1.23 6.99 18.35
N PRO A 208 -1.60 6.64 19.59
CA PRO A 208 -2.10 5.30 19.86
C PRO A 208 -3.47 5.08 19.21
N TRP A 209 -3.86 3.81 19.10
CA TRP A 209 -5.20 3.43 18.68
C TRP A 209 -6.28 4.10 19.54
N LYS A 210 -7.34 4.58 18.87
CA LYS A 210 -8.60 5.03 19.48
C LYS A 210 -9.68 4.01 19.13
N ASP A 211 -10.63 3.83 20.04
CA ASP A 211 -11.75 2.91 19.84
C ASP A 211 -12.61 3.37 18.64
N SER A 212 -13.12 2.39 17.89
CA SER A 212 -14.02 2.65 16.77
C SER A 212 -15.42 3.06 17.29
N PRO A 213 -16.17 3.93 16.58
CA PRO A 213 -17.55 4.24 16.93
C PRO A 213 -18.49 3.02 16.92
N GLY A 214 -18.11 1.95 16.24
CA GLY A 214 -18.84 0.69 16.17
C GLY A 214 -18.03 -0.39 15.46
N GLU A 215 -18.53 -1.62 15.51
CA GLU A 215 -17.95 -2.80 14.85
C GLU A 215 -18.31 -2.86 13.37
N ILE A 216 -17.53 -3.61 12.59
CA ILE A 216 -17.75 -3.86 11.16
C ILE A 216 -17.85 -5.37 10.94
N SER A 217 -18.81 -5.80 10.13
CA SER A 217 -19.06 -7.19 9.79
C SER A 217 -18.99 -7.46 8.28
N LYS A 218 -18.94 -8.74 7.88
CA LYS A 218 -18.81 -9.12 6.47
C LYS A 218 -19.98 -8.67 5.58
N HIS A 219 -21.17 -8.47 6.15
CA HIS A 219 -22.36 -8.11 5.37
C HIS A 219 -22.56 -6.60 5.20
N ASP A 220 -21.88 -5.77 6.01
CA ASP A 220 -22.06 -4.32 6.07
C ASP A 220 -20.75 -3.52 5.95
N TRP A 221 -19.58 -4.17 5.84
CA TRP A 221 -18.28 -3.47 5.77
C TRP A 221 -18.19 -2.39 4.68
N ARG A 222 -18.95 -2.52 3.58
CA ARG A 222 -18.98 -1.50 2.52
C ARG A 222 -19.76 -0.25 2.91
N ASP A 223 -20.67 -0.33 3.88
CA ASP A 223 -21.46 0.81 4.38
C ASP A 223 -20.61 1.82 5.17
N PHE A 224 -19.36 1.45 5.50
CA PHE A 224 -18.40 2.26 6.24
C PHE A 224 -17.26 2.81 5.39
N LEU A 225 -17.27 2.58 4.06
CA LEU A 225 -16.23 3.09 3.16
C LEU A 225 -16.11 4.62 3.27
N GLY A 226 -14.88 5.11 3.30
CA GLY A 226 -14.56 6.53 3.48
C GLY A 226 -14.67 7.06 4.92
N LYS A 227 -15.18 6.25 5.88
CA LYS A 227 -15.34 6.67 7.28
C LYS A 227 -14.08 6.35 8.09
N ARG A 228 -13.09 7.25 8.03
CA ARG A 228 -11.76 7.08 8.67
C ARG A 228 -11.79 6.80 10.17
N GLN A 229 -12.83 7.24 10.87
CA GLN A 229 -13.01 6.97 12.30
C GLN A 229 -13.22 5.48 12.61
N TYR A 230 -13.55 4.66 11.60
CA TYR A 230 -13.67 3.21 11.71
C TYR A 230 -12.36 2.46 11.43
N GLN A 231 -11.20 3.13 11.31
CA GLN A 231 -9.92 2.47 11.04
C GLN A 231 -9.62 1.30 11.98
N ARG A 232 -10.00 1.42 13.26
CA ARG A 232 -9.81 0.35 14.24
C ARG A 232 -10.73 -0.84 13.99
N ALA A 233 -12.02 -0.60 13.70
CA ALA A 233 -12.93 -1.68 13.36
C ALA A 233 -12.60 -2.35 12.02
N TYR A 234 -12.11 -1.61 11.02
CA TYR A 234 -11.59 -2.22 9.80
C TYR A 234 -10.37 -3.08 10.06
N LEU A 235 -9.48 -2.66 10.97
CA LEU A 235 -8.33 -3.48 11.37
C LEU A 235 -8.81 -4.81 11.96
N ASP A 236 -9.65 -4.75 13.00
CA ASP A 236 -10.18 -5.93 13.67
C ASP A 236 -10.93 -6.85 12.67
N PHE A 237 -11.76 -6.25 11.80
CA PHE A 237 -12.45 -6.97 10.73
C PHE A 237 -11.49 -7.73 9.80
N PHE A 238 -10.45 -7.09 9.28
CA PHE A 238 -9.52 -7.74 8.35
C PHE A 238 -8.61 -8.77 9.03
N GLU A 239 -8.31 -8.61 10.32
CA GLU A 239 -7.65 -9.64 11.12
C GLU A 239 -8.54 -10.89 11.27
N ASP A 240 -9.83 -10.71 11.54
CA ASP A 240 -10.80 -11.82 11.61
C ASP A 240 -11.01 -12.49 10.25
N GLN A 241 -11.06 -11.72 9.17
CA GLN A 241 -11.11 -12.27 7.81
C GLN A 241 -9.83 -13.06 7.51
N LEU A 242 -8.65 -12.57 7.93
CA LEU A 242 -7.39 -13.30 7.72
C LEU A 242 -7.44 -14.70 8.37
N VAL A 243 -8.02 -14.84 9.57
CA VAL A 243 -8.23 -16.14 10.23
C VAL A 243 -9.13 -17.03 9.39
N SER A 244 -10.22 -16.48 8.85
CA SER A 244 -11.17 -17.19 7.98
C SER A 244 -10.52 -17.67 6.67
N HIS A 245 -9.47 -16.99 6.20
CA HIS A 245 -8.63 -17.40 5.07
C HIS A 245 -7.48 -18.35 5.45
N GLY A 246 -7.46 -18.89 6.67
CA GLY A 246 -6.37 -19.78 7.11
C GLY A 246 -5.01 -19.08 7.16
N TYR A 247 -5.00 -17.77 7.41
CA TYR A 247 -3.83 -16.89 7.39
C TYR A 247 -3.19 -16.68 6.01
N ASP A 248 -3.85 -17.06 4.91
CA ASP A 248 -3.46 -16.68 3.55
C ASP A 248 -3.86 -15.22 3.26
N TRP A 249 -2.95 -14.30 3.55
CA TRP A 249 -3.14 -12.87 3.28
C TRP A 249 -3.22 -12.55 1.78
N GLN A 250 -2.72 -13.43 0.91
CA GLN A 250 -2.88 -13.25 -0.54
C GLN A 250 -4.31 -13.58 -0.98
N ALA A 251 -4.95 -14.58 -0.36
CA ALA A 251 -6.37 -14.86 -0.55
C ALA A 251 -7.25 -13.72 -0.02
N LEU A 252 -6.93 -13.19 1.16
CA LEU A 252 -7.60 -12.02 1.74
C LEU A 252 -7.55 -10.82 0.79
N LEU A 253 -6.36 -10.49 0.27
CA LEU A 253 -6.21 -9.40 -0.70
C LEU A 253 -7.02 -9.66 -1.98
N ARG A 254 -7.06 -10.90 -2.50
CA ARG A 254 -7.87 -11.20 -3.68
C ARG A 254 -9.36 -10.94 -3.44
N GLU A 255 -9.92 -11.41 -2.32
CA GLU A 255 -11.33 -11.21 -1.99
C GLU A 255 -11.67 -9.71 -1.83
N PHE A 256 -10.98 -9.01 -0.94
CA PHE A 256 -11.38 -7.65 -0.58
C PHE A 256 -10.90 -6.57 -1.55
N LEU A 257 -9.80 -6.80 -2.26
CA LEU A 257 -9.24 -5.80 -3.16
C LEU A 257 -9.76 -5.92 -4.60
N LEU A 258 -9.96 -7.15 -5.10
CA LEU A 258 -10.12 -7.41 -6.54
C LEU A 258 -11.55 -7.78 -6.96
N GLU A 259 -12.39 -8.22 -6.02
CA GLU A 259 -13.74 -8.73 -6.29
C GLU A 259 -14.83 -7.68 -5.97
N GLY A 260 -16.05 -7.91 -6.48
CA GLY A 260 -17.19 -7.01 -6.32
C GLY A 260 -17.42 -6.06 -7.49
N LYS A 261 -18.54 -5.31 -7.43
CA LYS A 261 -19.01 -4.40 -8.49
C LYS A 261 -18.17 -3.11 -8.62
N GLU A 262 -17.54 -2.71 -7.52
CA GLU A 262 -16.68 -1.52 -7.37
C GLU A 262 -15.51 -1.94 -6.47
N PRO A 263 -14.54 -2.68 -7.04
CA PRO A 263 -13.47 -3.30 -6.26
C PRO A 263 -12.53 -2.23 -5.71
N LEU A 264 -12.00 -2.42 -4.50
CA LEU A 264 -11.14 -1.43 -3.84
C LEU A 264 -9.88 -1.08 -4.66
N ILE A 265 -9.42 -1.99 -5.53
CA ILE A 265 -8.29 -1.73 -6.44
C ILE A 265 -8.49 -0.49 -7.32
N ASN A 266 -9.74 -0.08 -7.58
CA ASN A 266 -10.07 1.07 -8.41
C ASN A 266 -9.94 2.42 -7.69
N ASN A 267 -9.59 2.43 -6.39
CA ASN A 267 -9.45 3.65 -5.59
C ASN A 267 -8.14 3.75 -4.77
N LEU A 268 -7.10 3.03 -5.16
CA LEU A 268 -5.83 2.99 -4.41
C LEU A 268 -5.03 4.31 -4.42
N ILE A 269 -5.38 5.25 -5.29
CA ILE A 269 -4.74 6.59 -5.38
C ILE A 269 -5.29 7.62 -4.39
N ALA A 270 -6.38 7.33 -3.68
CA ALA A 270 -6.91 8.21 -2.65
C ALA A 270 -5.93 8.36 -1.47
N GLY A 271 -6.10 9.41 -0.66
CA GLY A 271 -5.20 9.69 0.46
C GLY A 271 -3.75 9.90 0.02
N LEU A 272 -3.51 10.60 -1.10
CA LEU A 272 -2.18 10.74 -1.73
C LEU A 272 -1.52 9.40 -2.13
N GLY A 273 -2.33 8.37 -2.39
CA GLY A 273 -1.88 7.05 -2.81
C GLY A 273 -1.27 6.20 -1.71
N HIS A 274 -1.51 6.52 -0.44
CA HIS A 274 -1.01 5.71 0.68
C HIS A 274 -1.52 4.26 0.67
N PRO A 275 -2.79 3.94 0.32
CA PRO A 275 -3.21 2.55 0.16
C PRO A 275 -2.32 1.78 -0.83
N LEU A 276 -2.03 2.41 -1.99
CA LEU A 276 -1.16 1.86 -3.02
C LEU A 276 0.28 1.66 -2.52
N ILE A 277 0.86 2.67 -1.85
CA ILE A 277 2.22 2.61 -1.31
C ILE A 277 2.34 1.51 -0.25
N HIS A 278 1.41 1.46 0.72
CA HIS A 278 1.36 0.44 1.77
C HIS A 278 1.28 -0.96 1.17
N LEU A 279 0.40 -1.16 0.17
CA LEU A 279 0.24 -2.45 -0.50
C LEU A 279 1.51 -2.87 -1.26
N GLY A 280 2.24 -1.91 -1.87
CA GLY A 280 3.56 -2.15 -2.45
C GLY A 280 4.57 -2.67 -1.43
N TYR A 281 4.66 -2.04 -0.26
CA TYR A 281 5.51 -2.52 0.85
C TYR A 281 5.07 -3.87 1.39
N ALA A 282 3.77 -4.14 1.47
CA ALA A 282 3.25 -5.43 1.92
C ALA A 282 3.75 -6.58 1.03
N GLN A 283 3.68 -6.40 -0.29
CA GLN A 283 4.17 -7.39 -1.25
C GLN A 283 5.70 -7.53 -1.22
N GLU A 284 6.42 -6.41 -1.19
CA GLU A 284 7.89 -6.41 -1.24
C GLU A 284 8.52 -6.95 0.04
N LEU A 285 7.93 -6.69 1.20
CA LEU A 285 8.39 -7.21 2.49
C LEU A 285 7.71 -8.55 2.87
N SER A 286 6.82 -9.08 2.03
CA SER A 286 6.00 -10.27 2.35
C SER A 286 5.35 -10.18 3.75
N SER A 287 4.79 -9.01 4.08
CA SER A 287 4.30 -8.71 5.43
C SER A 287 2.78 -8.71 5.47
N ARG A 288 2.21 -9.74 6.11
CA ARG A 288 0.75 -9.85 6.34
C ARG A 288 0.19 -8.66 7.12
N THR A 289 0.98 -8.14 8.05
CA THR A 289 0.62 -7.00 8.92
C THR A 289 0.41 -5.75 8.07
N VAL A 290 1.39 -5.44 7.21
CA VAL A 290 1.32 -4.30 6.29
C VAL A 290 0.25 -4.51 5.22
N ALA A 291 -0.03 -5.75 4.82
CA ALA A 291 -1.12 -6.07 3.91
C ALA A 291 -2.49 -5.72 4.51
N ILE A 292 -2.74 -6.08 5.77
CA ILE A 292 -3.97 -5.70 6.48
C ILE A 292 -4.06 -4.17 6.59
N GLU A 293 -2.99 -3.49 7.01
CA GLU A 293 -2.97 -2.02 7.10
C GLU A 293 -3.30 -1.36 5.75
N SER A 294 -2.86 -1.96 4.64
CA SER A 294 -3.18 -1.45 3.29
C SER A 294 -4.67 -1.54 2.95
N LEU A 295 -5.37 -2.57 3.42
CA LEU A 295 -6.82 -2.71 3.26
C LEU A 295 -7.58 -1.70 4.14
N VAL A 296 -7.09 -1.46 5.37
CA VAL A 296 -7.64 -0.41 6.24
C VAL A 296 -7.51 0.96 5.57
N LEU A 297 -6.35 1.27 4.98
CA LEU A 297 -6.17 2.50 4.23
C LEU A 297 -7.09 2.58 3.00
N ALA A 298 -7.18 1.51 2.22
CA ALA A 298 -8.03 1.46 1.03
C ALA A 298 -9.51 1.67 1.34
N THR A 299 -9.98 1.18 2.49
CA THR A 299 -11.37 1.36 2.95
C THR A 299 -11.61 2.73 3.58
N CYS A 300 -10.70 3.21 4.43
CA CYS A 300 -10.85 4.49 5.12
C CYS A 300 -10.71 5.72 4.20
N PHE A 301 -9.90 5.62 3.15
CA PHE A 301 -9.74 6.69 2.16
C PHE A 301 -10.60 6.50 0.91
N TYR A 302 -11.46 5.48 0.88
CA TYR A 302 -12.35 5.24 -0.25
C TYR A 302 -13.19 6.48 -0.56
N ASN A 303 -13.14 6.96 -1.80
CA ASN A 303 -13.84 8.17 -2.24
C ASN A 303 -14.33 8.06 -3.68
N ASP A 304 -15.13 9.04 -4.11
CA ASP A 304 -15.80 9.07 -5.42
C ASP A 304 -14.88 8.97 -6.63
N TRP A 305 -13.55 9.07 -6.48
CA TRP A 305 -12.63 8.92 -7.60
C TRP A 305 -12.65 7.51 -8.20
N HIS A 306 -13.15 6.51 -7.45
CA HIS A 306 -13.32 5.14 -7.93
C HIS A 306 -14.17 5.08 -9.22
N VAL A 307 -15.15 5.98 -9.35
CA VAL A 307 -16.08 6.01 -10.50
C VAL A 307 -15.38 6.23 -11.83
N PHE A 308 -14.23 6.94 -11.83
CA PHE A 308 -13.48 7.18 -13.07
C PHE A 308 -12.93 5.88 -13.66
N LEU A 309 -12.66 4.88 -12.82
CA LEU A 309 -12.17 3.56 -13.24
C LEU A 309 -13.30 2.54 -13.36
N ASP A 310 -14.33 2.64 -12.51
CA ASP A 310 -15.47 1.71 -12.51
C ASP A 310 -16.43 1.93 -13.68
N ASP A 311 -16.72 3.19 -14.03
CA ASP A 311 -17.69 3.54 -15.07
C ASP A 311 -16.99 3.70 -16.43
N PRO A 312 -17.25 2.80 -17.40
CA PRO A 312 -16.61 2.84 -18.72
C PRO A 312 -16.82 4.15 -19.48
N LYS A 313 -17.84 4.97 -19.13
CA LYS A 313 -18.08 6.25 -19.81
C LYS A 313 -16.92 7.24 -19.67
N TYR A 314 -16.11 7.13 -18.61
CA TYR A 314 -14.97 8.01 -18.38
C TYR A 314 -13.71 7.58 -19.14
N THR A 315 -13.62 6.31 -19.56
CA THR A 315 -12.52 5.82 -20.38
C THR A 315 -12.92 5.84 -21.85
N LYS A 316 -12.44 6.85 -22.57
CA LYS A 316 -12.79 7.09 -23.98
C LYS A 316 -11.57 7.42 -24.82
N PRO A 317 -11.59 7.15 -26.14
CA PRO A 317 -10.53 7.60 -27.04
C PRO A 317 -10.38 9.12 -26.98
N SER A 318 -9.14 9.58 -26.89
CA SER A 318 -8.85 11.00 -27.00
C SER A 318 -8.81 11.45 -28.46
N ALA A 319 -9.29 12.67 -28.73
CA ALA A 319 -9.13 13.33 -30.02
C ALA A 319 -7.69 13.79 -30.28
N SER A 320 -6.83 13.80 -29.26
CA SER A 320 -5.42 14.23 -29.35
C SER A 320 -4.50 13.28 -28.58
N PRO A 321 -4.45 12.00 -28.96
CA PRO A 321 -3.66 11.00 -28.24
C PRO A 321 -2.16 11.35 -28.28
N SER A 322 -1.43 10.91 -27.26
CA SER A 322 0.03 10.96 -27.21
C SER A 322 0.56 9.72 -26.50
N ASP A 323 1.66 9.18 -27.01
CA ASP A 323 2.42 8.11 -26.40
C ASP A 323 3.44 8.62 -25.34
N SER A 324 3.61 9.94 -25.23
CA SER A 324 4.56 10.63 -24.37
C SER A 324 3.87 11.40 -23.25
N LEU A 325 4.08 10.98 -22.01
CA LEU A 325 3.55 11.70 -20.84
C LEU A 325 4.16 13.10 -20.67
N PHE A 326 5.43 13.33 -21.07
CA PHE A 326 6.02 14.67 -21.07
C PHE A 326 5.24 15.63 -21.98
N THR A 327 4.79 15.15 -23.14
CA THR A 327 3.95 15.94 -24.05
C THR A 327 2.62 16.30 -23.39
N ILE A 328 1.99 15.36 -22.68
CA ILE A 328 0.70 15.61 -22.04
C ILE A 328 0.86 16.57 -20.85
N VAL A 329 1.90 16.40 -20.02
CA VAL A 329 2.24 17.33 -18.94
C VAL A 329 2.43 18.76 -19.47
N GLU A 330 3.16 18.93 -20.58
CA GLU A 330 3.38 20.25 -21.18
C GLU A 330 2.09 20.86 -21.76
N ARG A 331 1.16 20.03 -22.26
CA ARG A 331 -0.16 20.51 -22.68
C ARG A 331 -0.99 20.98 -21.49
N ILE A 332 -1.02 20.22 -20.39
CA ILE A 332 -1.74 20.60 -19.16
C ILE A 332 -1.22 21.95 -18.64
N ARG A 333 0.11 22.12 -18.63
CA ARG A 333 0.79 23.35 -18.18
C ARG A 333 0.31 24.61 -18.93
N HIS A 334 0.05 24.50 -20.22
CA HIS A 334 -0.37 25.62 -21.06
C HIS A 334 -1.89 25.78 -21.21
N ASP A 335 -2.68 24.91 -20.58
CA ASP A 335 -4.13 24.98 -20.71
C ASP A 335 -4.74 26.09 -19.84
N LYS A 336 -5.38 27.06 -20.48
CA LYS A 336 -5.93 28.24 -19.80
C LYS A 336 -7.13 27.93 -18.91
N VAL A 337 -7.77 26.76 -19.07
CA VAL A 337 -8.90 26.33 -18.21
C VAL A 337 -8.49 26.27 -16.73
N PHE A 338 -7.21 25.99 -16.44
CA PHE A 338 -6.71 25.90 -15.07
C PHE A 338 -6.06 27.21 -14.58
N ASP A 339 -6.09 28.30 -15.36
CA ASP A 339 -5.52 29.58 -14.96
C ASP A 339 -6.42 30.26 -13.90
N GLY A 340 -5.82 30.71 -12.79
CA GLY A 340 -6.56 31.37 -11.71
C GLY A 340 -7.52 30.45 -10.93
N LEU A 341 -7.43 29.12 -11.12
CA LEU A 341 -8.29 28.15 -10.43
C LEU A 341 -7.95 28.01 -8.93
N PHE A 342 -6.70 28.29 -8.55
CA PHE A 342 -6.23 28.20 -7.17
C PHE A 342 -5.35 29.40 -6.82
N ASP A 343 -5.43 29.84 -5.56
CA ASP A 343 -4.61 30.94 -5.04
C ASP A 343 -3.26 30.46 -4.48
N ARG A 344 -3.14 29.15 -4.19
CA ARG A 344 -1.94 28.52 -3.62
C ARG A 344 -1.85 27.05 -3.99
N GLN A 345 -0.65 26.48 -3.87
CA GLN A 345 -0.43 25.03 -4.01
C GLN A 345 -1.03 24.25 -2.83
N GLY A 346 -1.50 23.02 -3.08
CA GLY A 346 -1.94 22.09 -2.03
C GLY A 346 -2.81 20.96 -2.56
N SER A 347 -2.90 19.84 -1.82
CA SER A 347 -3.77 18.71 -2.20
C SER A 347 -5.26 19.05 -2.18
N ASP A 348 -5.66 19.99 -1.32
CA ASP A 348 -7.06 20.38 -1.14
C ASP A 348 -7.64 20.99 -2.43
N ASN A 349 -6.77 21.47 -3.33
CA ASN A 349 -7.14 21.93 -4.67
C ASN A 349 -7.73 20.83 -5.56
N ILE A 350 -7.50 19.55 -5.28
CA ILE A 350 -8.08 18.46 -6.07
C ILE A 350 -9.61 18.44 -5.92
N ASP A 351 -10.13 18.72 -4.73
CA ASP A 351 -11.58 18.78 -4.50
C ASP A 351 -12.20 19.97 -5.25
N THR A 352 -11.53 21.13 -5.24
CA THR A 352 -11.91 22.31 -6.04
C THR A 352 -11.88 22.01 -7.54
N LEU A 353 -10.83 21.34 -8.02
CA LEU A 353 -10.69 20.93 -9.43
C LEU A 353 -11.85 20.03 -9.87
N LEU A 354 -12.16 18.99 -9.07
CA LEU A 354 -13.17 18.00 -9.41
C LEU A 354 -14.61 18.52 -9.24
N SER A 355 -14.81 19.55 -8.40
CA SER A 355 -16.10 20.21 -8.22
C SER A 355 -16.41 21.23 -9.34
N ASN A 356 -15.41 21.67 -10.10
CA ASN A 356 -15.58 22.53 -11.26
C ASN A 356 -15.79 21.66 -12.52
N GLU A 357 -16.99 21.71 -13.11
CA GLU A 357 -17.37 20.84 -14.25
C GLU A 357 -16.42 20.96 -15.45
N GLU A 358 -16.06 22.19 -15.84
CA GLU A 358 -15.17 22.43 -16.98
C GLU A 358 -13.75 21.92 -16.70
N ALA A 359 -13.20 22.25 -15.54
CA ALA A 359 -11.85 21.86 -15.16
C ALA A 359 -11.74 20.34 -14.93
N ALA A 360 -12.74 19.71 -14.31
CA ALA A 360 -12.82 18.26 -14.15
C ALA A 360 -12.91 17.54 -15.50
N ALA A 361 -13.78 18.01 -16.40
CA ALA A 361 -13.89 17.47 -17.76
C ALA A 361 -12.55 17.56 -18.51
N LYS A 362 -11.83 18.68 -18.34
CA LYS A 362 -10.53 18.90 -18.98
C LYS A 362 -9.44 18.00 -18.39
N ALA A 363 -9.38 17.84 -17.08
CA ALA A 363 -8.46 16.91 -16.43
C ALA A 363 -8.68 15.47 -16.92
N LEU A 364 -9.94 15.03 -17.05
CA LEU A 364 -10.27 13.71 -17.57
C LEU A 364 -9.99 13.56 -19.08
N GLU A 365 -10.04 14.64 -19.85
CA GLU A 365 -9.57 14.64 -21.25
C GLU A 365 -8.07 14.31 -21.32
N TYR A 366 -7.25 14.95 -20.48
CA TYR A 366 -5.81 14.69 -20.39
C TYR A 366 -5.48 13.30 -19.84
N TRP A 367 -6.27 12.81 -18.89
CA TRP A 367 -6.18 11.43 -18.44
C TRP A 367 -6.37 10.43 -19.61
N ASN A 368 -7.29 10.72 -20.53
CA ASN A 368 -7.56 9.91 -21.71
C ASN A 368 -6.57 10.13 -22.88
N GLN A 369 -5.72 11.15 -22.85
CA GLN A 369 -4.73 11.39 -23.91
C GLN A 369 -3.61 10.34 -23.96
N TRP A 370 -3.35 9.61 -22.87
CA TRP A 370 -2.24 8.65 -22.83
C TRP A 370 -2.56 7.38 -23.62
N ASP A 371 -1.93 7.26 -24.79
CA ASP A 371 -2.10 6.16 -25.73
C ASP A 371 -1.06 5.05 -25.48
N LEU A 372 -1.48 4.01 -24.76
CA LEU A 372 -0.63 2.92 -24.27
C LEU A 372 -0.39 1.82 -25.34
N LYS A 373 0.22 2.18 -26.48
CA LYS A 373 0.56 1.24 -27.57
C LYS A 373 1.66 0.25 -27.21
N LYS A 374 2.60 0.66 -26.35
CA LYS A 374 3.73 -0.14 -25.88
C LYS A 374 3.80 -0.08 -24.35
N PRO A 375 2.86 -0.75 -23.65
CA PRO A 375 2.65 -0.53 -22.22
C PRO A 375 3.89 -0.71 -21.35
N SER A 376 4.77 -1.69 -21.64
CA SER A 376 6.00 -1.90 -20.86
C SER A 376 7.03 -0.78 -21.04
N GLU A 377 7.30 -0.37 -22.28
CA GLU A 377 8.22 0.74 -22.58
C GLU A 377 7.69 2.04 -21.99
N GLN A 378 6.40 2.31 -22.17
CA GLN A 378 5.76 3.54 -21.70
C GLN A 378 5.63 3.59 -20.17
N PHE A 379 5.44 2.45 -19.51
CA PHE A 379 5.50 2.39 -18.05
C PHE A 379 6.92 2.65 -17.52
N ALA A 380 7.97 2.19 -18.21
CA ALA A 380 9.34 2.53 -17.84
C ALA A 380 9.60 4.05 -17.97
N GLU A 381 9.16 4.66 -19.08
CA GLU A 381 9.27 6.11 -19.29
C GLU A 381 8.42 6.92 -18.30
N SER A 382 7.27 6.40 -17.85
CA SER A 382 6.43 7.08 -16.87
C SER A 382 7.11 7.22 -15.51
N GLN A 383 8.01 6.31 -15.13
CA GLN A 383 8.81 6.45 -13.91
C GLN A 383 9.83 7.59 -14.02
N LYS A 384 10.41 7.84 -15.21
CA LYS A 384 11.26 9.01 -15.45
C LYS A 384 10.47 10.31 -15.33
N VAL A 385 9.22 10.34 -15.81
CA VAL A 385 8.33 11.50 -15.62
C VAL A 385 8.09 11.75 -14.13
N ALA A 386 7.83 10.70 -13.34
CA ALA A 386 7.66 10.82 -11.89
C ALA A 386 8.91 11.41 -11.20
N VAL A 387 10.10 10.96 -11.58
CA VAL A 387 11.37 11.53 -11.10
C VAL A 387 11.53 12.99 -11.51
N ALA A 388 11.22 13.33 -12.77
CA ALA A 388 11.32 14.69 -13.26
C ALA A 388 10.37 15.65 -12.51
N LEU A 389 9.16 15.21 -12.18
CA LEU A 389 8.20 16.00 -11.41
C LEU A 389 8.70 16.30 -9.98
N VAL A 390 9.55 15.45 -9.41
CA VAL A 390 10.12 15.67 -8.06
C VAL A 390 11.40 16.51 -8.11
N VAL A 391 12.32 16.17 -9.03
CA VAL A 391 13.71 16.69 -8.99
C VAL A 391 13.96 17.83 -9.99
N ALA A 392 13.16 17.90 -11.05
CA ALA A 392 13.32 18.86 -12.14
C ALA A 392 12.21 19.92 -12.23
N ALA A 393 11.14 19.78 -11.43
CA ALA A 393 10.07 20.76 -11.35
C ALA A 393 10.53 22.05 -10.65
N GLN A 394 10.01 23.19 -11.11
CA GLN A 394 10.20 24.51 -10.51
C GLN A 394 8.84 25.15 -10.30
N GLY A 395 8.62 25.74 -9.12
CA GLY A 395 7.44 26.54 -8.82
C GLY A 395 7.27 27.69 -9.82
N THR A 396 6.03 28.15 -9.97
CA THR A 396 5.64 29.22 -10.91
C THR A 396 6.02 30.61 -10.40
N ASP A 397 6.25 30.77 -9.10
CA ASP A 397 6.58 32.08 -8.51
C ASP A 397 8.07 32.36 -8.48
N HIS A 398 8.45 33.45 -9.15
CA HIS A 398 9.81 34.00 -9.14
C HIS A 398 10.27 34.47 -7.75
N ALA A 399 9.34 34.78 -6.84
CA ALA A 399 9.61 35.33 -5.51
C ALA A 399 10.05 34.29 -4.47
N GLU A 400 9.69 33.01 -4.68
CA GLU A 400 10.03 31.91 -3.76
C GLU A 400 10.74 30.79 -4.51
N ARG A 401 11.95 31.06 -5.00
CA ARG A 401 12.93 30.00 -5.33
C ARG A 401 13.41 29.31 -4.05
N SER A 402 12.49 28.79 -3.26
CA SER A 402 12.80 27.86 -2.19
C SER A 402 13.38 26.61 -2.86
N ASN A 403 14.58 26.21 -2.45
CA ASN A 403 15.22 24.96 -2.91
C ASN A 403 14.54 23.69 -2.35
N LYS A 404 13.29 23.81 -1.88
CA LYS A 404 12.54 22.68 -1.31
C LYS A 404 11.93 21.83 -2.41
N TYR A 405 11.80 20.55 -2.11
CA TYR A 405 11.16 19.57 -2.98
C TYR A 405 9.66 19.55 -2.69
N ASP A 406 8.85 19.31 -3.71
CA ASP A 406 7.40 19.30 -3.59
C ASP A 406 6.92 18.03 -2.85
N PHE A 407 6.22 18.23 -1.73
CA PHE A 407 5.71 17.15 -0.89
C PHE A 407 4.68 16.30 -1.63
N PHE A 408 3.86 16.87 -2.49
CA PHE A 408 2.83 16.13 -3.20
C PHE A 408 3.42 15.39 -4.41
N ALA A 409 4.41 15.98 -5.09
CA ALA A 409 5.09 15.34 -6.23
C ALA A 409 5.83 14.06 -5.83
N VAL A 410 6.43 13.99 -4.63
CA VAL A 410 7.13 12.75 -4.19
C VAL A 410 6.18 11.55 -4.10
N HIS A 411 4.90 11.80 -3.83
CA HIS A 411 3.90 10.73 -3.80
C HIS A 411 3.74 10.12 -5.18
N LEU A 412 3.80 10.90 -6.26
CA LEU A 412 3.74 10.40 -7.64
C LEU A 412 4.85 9.39 -7.92
N LEU A 413 6.08 9.67 -7.46
CA LEU A 413 7.23 8.76 -7.56
C LEU A 413 7.00 7.49 -6.72
N THR A 414 6.61 7.63 -5.46
CA THR A 414 6.43 6.47 -4.58
C THR A 414 5.27 5.56 -4.99
N THR A 415 4.16 6.13 -5.49
CA THR A 415 3.05 5.37 -6.06
C THR A 415 3.45 4.71 -7.38
N SER A 416 4.27 5.36 -8.21
CA SER A 416 4.77 4.77 -9.46
C SER A 416 5.60 3.52 -9.16
N HIS A 417 6.44 3.60 -8.13
CA HIS A 417 7.20 2.46 -7.62
C HIS A 417 6.28 1.34 -7.08
N ALA A 418 5.24 1.68 -6.33
CA ALA A 418 4.28 0.70 -5.85
C ALA A 418 3.54 -0.01 -7.00
N VAL A 419 3.12 0.72 -8.05
CA VAL A 419 2.55 0.11 -9.27
C VAL A 419 3.52 -0.92 -9.85
N ARG A 420 4.82 -0.60 -9.96
CA ARG A 420 5.84 -1.53 -10.47
C ARG A 420 5.86 -2.85 -9.69
N ILE A 421 5.74 -2.79 -8.36
CA ILE A 421 5.66 -3.98 -7.50
C ILE A 421 4.40 -4.78 -7.83
N LEU A 422 3.23 -4.13 -7.82
CA LEU A 422 1.94 -4.80 -7.97
C LEU A 422 1.71 -5.40 -9.34
N LEU A 423 2.28 -4.84 -10.41
CA LEU A 423 2.22 -5.43 -11.76
C LEU A 423 2.86 -6.84 -11.83
N SER A 424 3.73 -7.21 -10.88
CA SER A 424 4.30 -8.56 -10.83
C SER A 424 3.41 -9.58 -10.10
N TRP A 425 2.46 -9.09 -9.30
CA TRP A 425 1.55 -9.89 -8.48
C TRP A 425 0.15 -9.99 -9.11
N LEU A 426 -0.33 -8.89 -9.70
CA LEU A 426 -1.67 -8.80 -10.25
C LEU A 426 -1.85 -9.65 -11.51
N PRO A 427 -3.06 -10.19 -11.75
CA PRO A 427 -3.42 -10.68 -13.06
C PRO A 427 -3.33 -9.59 -14.13
N SER A 428 -2.87 -9.95 -15.34
CA SER A 428 -2.66 -9.02 -16.48
C SER A 428 -3.83 -8.06 -16.76
N LYS A 429 -5.07 -8.48 -16.49
CA LYS A 429 -6.28 -7.66 -16.68
C LYS A 429 -6.30 -6.38 -15.83
N TYR A 430 -5.58 -6.34 -14.70
CA TYR A 430 -5.51 -5.17 -13.83
C TYR A 430 -4.32 -4.23 -14.15
N HIS A 431 -3.43 -4.63 -15.06
CA HIS A 431 -2.19 -3.87 -15.30
C HIS A 431 -2.47 -2.49 -15.88
N ILE A 432 -3.24 -2.43 -16.98
CA ILE A 432 -3.59 -1.17 -17.63
C ILE A 432 -4.48 -0.29 -16.74
N PRO A 433 -5.55 -0.80 -16.09
CA PRO A 433 -6.33 -0.01 -15.13
C PRO A 433 -5.49 0.61 -14.02
N LEU A 434 -4.57 -0.14 -13.41
CA LEU A 434 -3.72 0.38 -12.33
C LEU A 434 -2.75 1.47 -12.81
N VAL A 435 -2.12 1.29 -13.97
CA VAL A 435 -1.25 2.31 -14.57
C VAL A 435 -2.02 3.56 -14.96
N ARG A 436 -3.24 3.41 -15.50
CA ARG A 436 -4.13 4.54 -15.79
C ARG A 436 -4.59 5.25 -14.53
N GLN A 437 -4.85 4.52 -13.45
CA GLN A 437 -5.22 5.11 -12.16
C GLN A 437 -4.05 5.95 -11.60
N TRP A 438 -2.82 5.45 -11.66
CA TRP A 438 -1.64 6.26 -11.31
C TRP A 438 -1.50 7.50 -12.20
N TRP A 439 -1.76 7.39 -13.51
CA TRP A 439 -1.74 8.56 -14.40
C TRP A 439 -2.80 9.60 -14.03
N LEU A 440 -4.01 9.17 -13.65
CA LEU A 440 -5.03 10.09 -13.12
C LEU A 440 -4.50 10.84 -11.90
N PHE A 441 -3.86 10.14 -10.97
CA PHE A 441 -3.26 10.77 -9.79
C PHE A 441 -2.20 11.82 -10.15
N VAL A 442 -1.33 11.53 -11.13
CA VAL A 442 -0.35 12.50 -11.65
C VAL A 442 -1.03 13.75 -12.21
N VAL A 443 -2.07 13.59 -13.04
CA VAL A 443 -2.81 14.72 -13.61
C VAL A 443 -3.40 15.60 -12.51
N LEU A 444 -4.10 14.99 -11.55
CA LEU A 444 -4.77 15.72 -10.45
C LEU A 444 -3.77 16.47 -9.58
N VAL A 445 -2.69 15.81 -9.13
CA VAL A 445 -1.65 16.45 -8.31
C VAL A 445 -0.90 17.53 -9.08
N TYR A 446 -0.57 17.29 -10.35
CA TYR A 446 0.15 18.28 -11.16
C TYR A 446 -0.65 19.57 -11.33
N ILE A 447 -1.96 19.46 -11.58
CA ILE A 447 -2.86 20.61 -11.66
C ILE A 447 -2.98 21.28 -10.27
N ALA A 448 -3.22 20.51 -9.21
CA ALA A 448 -3.36 21.01 -7.84
C ALA A 448 -2.09 21.72 -7.30
N GLN A 449 -0.91 21.34 -7.80
CA GLN A 449 0.37 22.02 -7.52
C GLN A 449 0.66 23.19 -8.45
N MET A 450 -0.35 23.67 -9.18
CA MET A 450 -0.28 24.81 -10.11
C MET A 450 0.68 24.59 -11.29
N ARG A 451 0.80 23.33 -11.74
CA ARG A 451 1.45 22.93 -13.00
C ARG A 451 2.90 23.45 -13.11
N PRO A 452 3.79 23.08 -12.16
CA PRO A 452 5.16 23.58 -12.14
C PRO A 452 5.90 23.24 -13.43
N THR A 453 6.86 24.10 -13.80
CA THR A 453 7.65 23.91 -15.02
C THR A 453 8.67 22.81 -14.80
N VAL A 454 8.69 21.80 -15.68
CA VAL A 454 9.65 20.68 -15.59
C VAL A 454 10.83 20.94 -16.53
N ASN A 455 12.01 21.21 -15.96
CA ASN A 455 13.23 21.37 -16.74
C ASN A 455 14.18 20.18 -16.51
N ILE A 456 14.15 19.21 -17.42
CA ILE A 456 14.93 17.97 -17.31
C ILE A 456 16.46 18.19 -17.31
N ASP A 457 16.95 19.34 -17.80
CA ASP A 457 18.37 19.65 -17.80
C ASP A 457 18.91 19.82 -16.37
N ARG A 458 18.04 20.13 -15.39
CA ARG A 458 18.36 20.09 -13.96
C ARG A 458 18.82 18.73 -13.47
N ILE A 459 18.47 17.65 -14.17
CA ILE A 459 18.95 16.29 -13.89
C ILE A 459 20.12 15.96 -14.84
N LYS A 460 19.97 16.21 -16.14
CA LYS A 460 20.97 15.80 -17.15
C LYS A 460 22.35 16.43 -16.92
N LEU A 461 22.39 17.68 -16.47
CA LEU A 461 23.61 18.46 -16.26
C LEU A 461 24.23 18.27 -14.87
N VAL A 462 23.71 17.34 -14.05
CA VAL A 462 24.34 17.00 -12.77
C VAL A 462 25.65 16.28 -13.06
N GLU A 463 26.76 16.91 -12.67
CA GLU A 463 28.07 16.28 -12.65
C GLU A 463 28.17 15.37 -11.42
N LEU A 464 28.54 14.11 -11.63
CA LEU A 464 28.57 13.11 -10.55
C LEU A 464 29.87 13.17 -9.74
N GLU A 465 30.99 13.56 -10.33
CA GLU A 465 32.29 13.71 -9.64
C GLU A 465 32.65 12.50 -8.74
N GLY A 466 32.37 11.28 -9.22
CA GLY A 466 32.63 10.03 -8.47
C GLY A 466 31.55 9.62 -7.46
N ARG A 467 30.49 10.41 -7.28
CA ARG A 467 29.30 10.03 -6.48
C ARG A 467 28.49 8.97 -7.21
N ASP A 468 28.30 7.84 -6.55
CA ASP A 468 27.60 6.67 -7.04
C ASP A 468 26.41 6.30 -6.12
N TRP A 469 25.83 5.11 -6.31
CA TRP A 469 24.75 4.64 -5.45
C TRP A 469 25.18 4.41 -4.00
N LYS A 470 26.47 4.13 -3.73
CA LYS A 470 26.99 4.05 -2.37
C LYS A 470 26.91 5.41 -1.69
N PHE A 471 27.24 6.49 -2.39
CA PHE A 471 27.04 7.86 -1.88
C PHE A 471 25.57 8.12 -1.52
N VAL A 472 24.64 7.79 -2.42
CA VAL A 472 23.19 8.00 -2.19
C VAL A 472 22.69 7.19 -1.00
N ILE A 473 23.07 5.91 -0.88
CA ILE A 473 22.69 5.04 0.23
C ILE A 473 23.28 5.55 1.55
N ASP A 474 24.55 5.98 1.57
CA ASP A 474 25.15 6.55 2.77
C ASP A 474 24.42 7.84 3.21
N ARG A 475 24.00 8.69 2.27
CA ARG A 475 23.17 9.88 2.57
C ARG A 475 21.80 9.49 3.13
N ALA A 476 21.15 8.49 2.56
CA ALA A 476 19.85 8.01 3.02
C ALA A 476 19.91 7.40 4.42
N LEU A 477 20.97 6.66 4.76
CA LEU A 477 21.06 5.91 6.01
C LEU A 477 21.80 6.63 7.15
N LYS A 478 22.71 7.56 6.82
CA LYS A 478 23.58 8.23 7.80
C LYS A 478 23.47 9.76 7.75
N GLY A 479 22.80 10.30 6.73
CA GLY A 479 22.65 11.74 6.55
C GLY A 479 21.70 12.39 7.57
N ARG A 480 21.60 13.73 7.46
CA ARG A 480 20.73 14.55 8.32
C ARG A 480 19.23 14.20 8.19
N TYR A 481 18.82 13.63 7.06
CA TYR A 481 17.44 13.28 6.73
C TYR A 481 17.14 11.79 6.77
N ARG A 482 17.98 10.99 7.45
CA ARG A 482 17.81 9.53 7.53
C ARG A 482 16.50 9.08 8.20
N THR A 483 15.84 9.98 8.93
CA THR A 483 14.55 9.76 9.59
C THR A 483 13.38 10.44 8.86
N ASP A 484 13.61 11.05 7.68
CA ASP A 484 12.51 11.57 6.85
C ASP A 484 12.04 10.48 5.89
N ALA A 485 10.82 9.99 6.13
CA ALA A 485 10.26 8.87 5.37
C ALA A 485 10.17 9.15 3.87
N HIS A 486 9.83 10.38 3.47
CA HIS A 486 9.66 10.75 2.08
C HIS A 486 10.99 10.85 1.35
N TYR A 487 12.02 11.38 2.02
CA TYR A 487 13.37 11.50 1.48
C TYR A 487 13.99 10.13 1.23
N VAL A 488 13.96 9.25 2.24
CA VAL A 488 14.53 7.90 2.12
C VAL A 488 13.76 7.07 1.08
N LYS A 489 12.42 7.16 1.07
CA LYS A 489 11.57 6.53 0.04
C LYS A 489 11.95 7.00 -1.37
N ALA A 490 12.12 8.31 -1.58
CA ALA A 490 12.38 8.88 -2.90
C ALA A 490 13.72 8.40 -3.47
N LEU A 491 14.79 8.47 -2.67
CA LEU A 491 16.11 7.96 -3.05
C LEU A 491 16.04 6.46 -3.40
N ARG A 492 15.31 5.69 -2.61
CA ARG A 492 15.07 4.26 -2.88
C ARG A 492 14.30 4.02 -4.16
N CYS A 493 13.23 4.76 -4.42
CA CYS A 493 12.43 4.59 -5.63
C CYS A 493 13.29 4.81 -6.88
N MET A 494 14.16 5.83 -6.88
CA MET A 494 15.10 6.08 -7.98
C MET A 494 16.14 4.96 -8.14
N HIS A 495 16.70 4.45 -7.04
CA HIS A 495 17.63 3.31 -7.07
C HIS A 495 17.00 2.03 -7.65
N GLU A 496 15.78 1.68 -7.21
CA GLU A 496 15.13 0.48 -7.71
C GLU A 496 14.62 0.63 -9.15
N ALA A 497 14.24 1.83 -9.57
CA ALA A 497 13.92 2.11 -10.97
C ALA A 497 15.17 1.92 -11.86
N SER A 498 16.34 2.39 -11.42
CA SER A 498 17.60 2.23 -12.15
C SER A 498 18.01 0.76 -12.30
N LYS A 499 17.78 -0.06 -11.27
CA LYS A 499 18.01 -1.52 -11.34
C LYS A 499 17.03 -2.23 -12.26
N THR A 500 15.76 -1.80 -12.27
CA THR A 500 14.71 -2.45 -13.05
C THR A 500 14.86 -2.18 -14.55
N TRP A 501 15.16 -0.93 -14.92
CA TRP A 501 15.11 -0.46 -16.30
C TRP A 501 16.49 -0.19 -16.92
N GLY A 502 17.55 -0.32 -16.12
CA GLY A 502 18.85 0.26 -16.43
C GLY A 502 18.87 1.77 -16.21
N ASP A 503 20.06 2.36 -16.35
CA ASP A 503 20.27 3.79 -16.10
C ASP A 503 21.04 4.47 -17.22
N ALA A 504 20.44 4.49 -18.41
CA ALA A 504 21.02 5.16 -19.57
C ALA A 504 21.31 6.64 -19.25
N ASN A 505 22.53 7.09 -19.55
CA ASN A 505 23.04 8.43 -19.20
C ASN A 505 23.03 8.74 -17.69
N GLN A 506 22.92 7.71 -16.84
CA GLN A 506 22.89 7.82 -15.37
C GLN A 506 21.77 8.76 -14.89
N TYR A 507 20.63 8.77 -15.57
CA TYR A 507 19.50 9.66 -15.27
C TYR A 507 19.00 9.53 -13.83
N TYR A 508 18.74 8.30 -13.37
CA TYR A 508 18.25 8.04 -12.02
C TYR A 508 19.32 8.35 -10.97
N LEU A 509 20.57 7.96 -11.21
CA LEU A 509 21.67 8.28 -10.30
C LEU A 509 21.89 9.79 -10.18
N LYS A 510 21.87 10.54 -11.29
CA LYS A 510 21.98 12.01 -11.29
C LYS A 510 20.85 12.67 -10.52
N ALA A 511 19.61 12.21 -10.72
CA ALA A 511 18.46 12.72 -9.97
C ALA A 511 18.58 12.42 -8.46
N ALA A 512 19.02 11.21 -8.10
CA ALA A 512 19.20 10.80 -6.72
C ALA A 512 20.36 11.53 -6.03
N VAL A 513 21.50 11.74 -6.69
CA VAL A 513 22.63 12.53 -6.17
C VAL A 513 22.20 13.97 -5.91
N LYS A 514 21.54 14.60 -6.89
CA LYS A 514 21.01 15.96 -6.75
C LYS A 514 20.07 16.08 -5.56
N MET A 515 19.10 15.17 -5.44
CA MET A 515 18.19 15.17 -4.30
C MET A 515 18.92 14.89 -2.99
N ALA A 516 19.85 13.94 -2.96
CA ALA A 516 20.57 13.57 -1.75
C ALA A 516 21.39 14.75 -1.16
N GLU A 517 21.88 15.65 -2.02
CA GLU A 517 22.68 16.81 -1.65
C GLU A 517 21.87 18.07 -1.39
N GLU A 518 20.97 18.40 -2.32
CA GLU A 518 20.27 19.68 -2.31
C GLU A 518 19.00 19.68 -1.46
N PHE A 519 18.52 18.50 -1.04
CA PHE A 519 17.31 18.43 -0.23
C PHE A 519 17.49 19.24 1.06
N ASP A 520 16.61 20.24 1.24
CA ASP A 520 16.54 21.10 2.43
C ASP A 520 15.15 21.13 3.06
N GLY A 521 14.38 20.05 2.84
CA GLY A 521 13.02 19.89 3.31
C GLY A 521 11.97 20.01 2.21
N TRP A 522 10.71 19.91 2.64
CA TRP A 522 9.55 19.84 1.77
C TRP A 522 8.80 21.18 1.65
N GLY A 523 8.32 21.45 0.44
CA GLY A 523 7.45 22.57 0.05
C GLY A 523 6.21 22.07 -0.69
N GLY A 524 5.59 22.94 -1.51
CA GLY A 524 4.34 22.62 -2.21
C GLY A 524 3.06 22.89 -1.39
N PHE A 525 3.19 23.44 -0.18
CA PHE A 525 2.08 23.71 0.74
C PHE A 525 1.38 25.07 0.53
N GLY A 526 1.86 25.89 -0.42
CA GLY A 526 1.47 27.29 -0.56
C GLY A 526 2.16 28.23 0.45
N PRO A 527 1.96 29.55 0.34
CA PRO A 527 2.44 30.52 1.32
C PRO A 527 1.86 30.22 2.70
N ARG A 528 2.67 30.30 3.76
CA ARG A 528 2.17 30.26 5.14
C ARG A 528 1.35 31.53 5.39
N GLU A 529 0.09 31.40 5.76
CA GLU A 529 -0.58 32.47 6.51
C GLU A 529 0.24 32.66 7.80
N VAL A 530 0.76 33.87 8.01
CA VAL A 530 1.49 34.24 9.23
C VAL A 530 0.44 34.31 10.35
N PRO A 531 0.48 33.46 11.38
CA PRO A 531 -0.34 33.68 12.56
C PRO A 531 0.19 34.93 13.27
N GLU A 532 -0.69 35.83 13.71
CA GLU A 532 -0.33 36.98 14.55
C GLU A 532 0.56 36.53 15.73
N GLU A 533 1.66 37.26 15.97
CA GLU A 533 2.66 36.93 16.98
C GLU A 533 2.02 36.83 18.38
N VAL A 534 1.98 35.63 18.95
CA VAL A 534 1.81 35.45 20.39
C VAL A 534 3.16 35.07 20.98
N HIS A 535 3.80 36.02 21.66
CA HIS A 535 5.04 35.80 22.40
C HIS A 535 4.83 34.86 23.59
N HIS A 536 5.41 33.66 23.55
CA HIS A 536 5.83 32.96 24.76
C HIS A 536 7.21 32.32 24.59
N GLY A 537 8.11 32.67 25.49
CA GLY A 537 9.49 32.19 25.52
C GLY A 537 9.62 30.86 26.25
N ASP A 538 10.38 29.94 25.66
CA ASP A 538 11.63 29.41 26.21
C ASP A 538 12.34 28.64 25.08
N GLY A 539 13.64 28.90 24.92
CA GLY A 539 14.42 28.51 23.77
C GLY A 539 15.06 27.13 23.93
N ARG A 540 14.49 26.10 23.28
CA ARG A 540 15.23 24.93 22.76
C ARG A 540 14.56 24.38 21.48
N LEU A 541 15.13 24.69 20.32
CA LEU A 541 14.71 24.18 19.02
C LEU A 541 15.34 22.80 18.72
N ALA A 542 14.62 21.73 19.04
CA ALA A 542 14.81 20.46 18.33
C ALA A 542 14.12 20.60 16.96
N ARG A 543 14.90 20.75 15.88
CA ARG A 543 14.36 20.97 14.52
C ARG A 543 13.72 19.71 13.95
N ARG A 544 12.49 19.91 13.46
CA ARG A 544 11.59 19.01 12.73
C ARG A 544 12.24 18.42 11.47
N TYR A 545 11.96 17.15 11.18
CA TYR A 545 12.11 16.55 9.84
C TYR A 545 10.99 15.55 9.50
N SER A 546 9.82 15.65 10.13
CA SER A 546 8.60 15.04 9.57
C SER A 546 8.14 15.95 8.44
N GLY A 547 8.36 15.55 7.20
CA GLY A 547 8.10 16.36 6.00
C GLY A 547 6.67 16.85 5.75
N GLN A 548 5.74 16.61 6.66
CA GLN A 548 4.41 17.20 6.62
C GLN A 548 4.50 18.61 7.22
N GLY A 549 4.06 19.61 6.46
CA GLY A 549 4.12 21.02 6.83
C GLY A 549 3.77 21.25 8.30
N GLY A 550 4.78 21.52 9.11
CA GLY A 550 4.56 21.85 10.51
C GLY A 550 3.81 23.18 10.61
N ALA A 551 2.72 23.14 11.39
CA ALA A 551 1.77 24.20 11.74
C ALA A 551 0.54 24.34 10.82
N LEU A 552 -0.49 23.53 11.09
CA LEU A 552 -1.91 23.85 10.88
C LEU A 552 -2.75 23.44 12.11
N GLY A 553 -2.14 23.49 13.31
CA GLY A 553 -2.79 23.13 14.56
C GLY A 553 -2.11 23.86 15.70
N GLU A 554 -2.55 25.08 15.92
CA GLU A 554 -2.75 25.62 17.27
C GLU A 554 -4.23 26.03 17.37
#